data_AF-A0A521XCC8-F1
#
_entry.id   AF-A0A521XCC8-F1
#
_cell.length_a   1.000
_cell.length_b   1.000
_cell.length_c   1.000
_cell.angle_alpha   90.00
_cell.angle_beta   90.00
_cell.angle_gamma   90.00
#
_symmetry.space_group_name_H-M   'P 1'
#
loop_
_entity.id
_entity.type
_entity.pdbx_description
1 polymer ?
#
loop_
_entity_poly.entity_id
_entity_poly.type
_entity_poly.pdbx_seq_one_letter_code
_entity_poly.pdbx_strand_id
1 'polypeptide(L)'
;DVEAHRKIVVGVNEFVDEELPPTGLHEHDVTLGERRKVELARLRAGRDAGRVEAALRRIEDAARGDDNLIPLFVDAVEQYVTLGEICRSLRNVWGEQRETMAL
;
A
#
# COMPACT_ATOMS: atom_id res chain seq x y z
N ASP A 1 7.74 -5.56 -32.37
CA ASP A 1 6.67 -5.87 -33.34
C ASP A 1 5.71 -4.72 -33.57
N VAL A 2 5.16 -4.11 -32.51
CA VAL A 2 4.25 -2.96 -32.64
C VAL A 2 4.96 -1.74 -33.26
N GLU A 3 6.11 -1.32 -32.72
CA GLU A 3 6.85 -0.18 -33.29
C GLU A 3 7.44 -0.45 -34.68
N ALA A 4 7.68 -1.71 -35.01
CA ALA A 4 8.22 -2.12 -36.30
C ALA A 4 7.11 -2.46 -37.32
N HIS A 5 5.85 -2.14 -37.01
CA HIS A 5 4.65 -2.42 -37.82
C HIS A 5 4.46 -3.88 -38.24
N ARG A 6 5.16 -4.82 -37.58
CA ARG A 6 4.91 -6.26 -37.74
C ARG A 6 3.61 -6.69 -37.08
N LYS A 7 3.10 -5.90 -36.13
CA LYS A 7 1.75 -6.00 -35.58
C LYS A 7 1.06 -4.64 -35.70
N ILE A 8 0.02 -4.58 -36.53
CA ILE A 8 -0.76 -3.36 -36.72
C ILE A 8 -1.77 -3.18 -35.58
N VAL A 9 -1.78 -1.98 -35.01
CA VAL A 9 -2.69 -1.51 -33.96
C VAL A 9 -3.32 -0.21 -34.45
N VAL A 10 -4.58 -0.32 -34.87
CA VAL A 10 -5.37 0.79 -35.44
C VAL A 10 -5.46 1.95 -34.45
N GLY A 11 -5.25 3.17 -34.93
CA GLY A 11 -5.28 4.38 -34.10
C GLY A 11 -4.03 4.61 -33.25
N VAL A 12 -3.04 3.70 -33.31
CA VAL A 12 -1.78 3.81 -32.56
C VAL A 12 -0.58 3.85 -33.51
N ASN A 13 -0.43 2.87 -34.41
CA ASN A 13 0.70 2.82 -35.35
C ASN A 13 0.31 2.88 -36.83
N GLU A 14 -0.94 2.56 -37.17
CA GLU A 14 -1.50 2.65 -38.51
C GLU A 14 -2.95 3.17 -38.42
N PHE A 15 -3.43 3.85 -39.46
CA PHE A 15 -4.77 4.44 -39.48
C PHE A 15 -5.02 5.39 -38.29
N VAL A 16 -4.05 6.27 -38.03
CA VAL A 16 -4.13 7.26 -36.96
C VAL A 16 -4.87 8.49 -37.49
N ASP A 17 -5.99 8.82 -36.87
CA ASP A 17 -6.73 10.07 -37.10
C ASP A 17 -6.37 11.12 -36.04
N GLU A 18 -6.63 12.40 -36.33
CA GLU A 18 -6.53 13.48 -35.36
C GLU A 18 -7.69 13.39 -34.34
N GLU A 19 -7.49 12.66 -33.25
CA GLU A 19 -8.44 12.60 -32.13
C GLU A 19 -8.25 13.78 -31.16
N LEU A 20 -9.38 14.34 -30.70
CA LEU A 20 -9.39 15.26 -29.56
C LEU A 20 -9.00 14.49 -28.28
N PRO A 21 -8.24 15.12 -27.36
CA PRO A 21 -7.92 14.49 -26.09
C PRO A 21 -9.18 14.01 -25.35
N PRO A 22 -9.16 12.82 -24.73
CA PRO A 22 -10.30 12.33 -23.99
C PRO A 22 -10.67 13.31 -22.87
N THR A 23 -11.96 13.65 -22.79
CA THR A 23 -12.50 14.53 -21.75
C THR A 23 -13.08 13.70 -20.61
N GLY A 24 -13.18 14.30 -19.41
CA GLY A 24 -13.79 13.63 -18.26
C GLY A 24 -12.91 12.57 -17.60
N LEU A 25 -11.59 12.66 -17.76
CA LEU A 25 -10.66 11.86 -16.97
C LEU A 25 -10.85 12.19 -15.49
N HIS A 26 -10.76 11.16 -14.64
CA HIS A 26 -10.82 11.36 -13.20
C HIS A 26 -9.60 12.16 -12.72
N GLU A 27 -9.85 13.29 -12.07
CA GLU A 27 -8.81 14.10 -11.44
C GLU A 27 -8.57 13.67 -9.99
N HIS A 28 -7.29 13.51 -9.64
CA HIS A 28 -6.89 13.20 -8.28
C HIS A 28 -6.98 14.44 -7.37
N ASP A 29 -7.67 14.32 -6.24
CA ASP A 29 -7.71 15.35 -5.20
C ASP A 29 -6.37 15.43 -4.45
N VAL A 30 -5.55 16.42 -4.80
CA VAL A 30 -4.23 16.68 -4.21
C VAL A 30 -4.27 16.99 -2.71
N THR A 31 -5.42 17.38 -2.16
CA THR A 31 -5.58 17.71 -0.73
C THR A 31 -5.85 16.49 0.15
N LEU A 32 -6.19 15.35 -0.46
CA LEU A 32 -6.52 14.13 0.27
C LEU A 32 -5.38 13.66 1.18
N GLY A 33 -4.13 13.73 0.69
CA GLY A 33 -2.95 13.34 1.47
C GLY A 33 -2.82 14.11 2.78
N GLU A 34 -2.99 15.43 2.75
CA GLU A 34 -2.92 16.27 3.95
C GLU A 34 -4.06 15.98 4.92
N ARG A 35 -5.29 15.77 4.43
CA ARG A 35 -6.42 15.37 5.28
C ARG A 35 -6.15 14.03 5.98
N ARG A 36 -5.63 13.03 5.27
CA ARG A 36 -5.27 11.73 5.85
C ARG A 36 -4.16 11.82 6.89
N LYS A 37 -3.16 12.70 6.70
CA LYS A 37 -2.12 12.95 7.71
C LYS A 37 -2.70 13.51 9.01
N VAL A 38 -3.62 14.46 8.92
CA VAL A 38 -4.29 15.06 10.10
C VAL A 38 -5.14 14.03 10.83
N GLU A 39 -5.92 13.23 10.10
CA GLU A 39 -6.72 12.13 10.69
C GLU A 39 -5.84 11.10 11.40
N LEU A 40 -4.74 10.70 10.76
CA LEU A 40 -3.78 9.75 11.33
C LEU A 40 -3.13 10.29 12.60
N ALA A 41 -2.76 11.58 12.63
CA ALA A 41 -2.19 12.21 13.82
C ALA A 41 -3.18 12.22 14.99
N ARG A 42 -4.46 12.55 14.71
CA ARG A 42 -5.53 12.53 15.73
C ARG A 42 -5.78 11.12 16.26
N LEU A 43 -5.84 10.12 15.39
CA LEU A 43 -5.99 8.71 15.77
C LEU A 43 -4.86 8.25 16.69
N ARG A 44 -3.62 8.62 16.36
CA ARG A 44 -2.44 8.28 17.19
C ARG A 44 -2.44 8.98 18.54
N ALA A 45 -2.93 10.22 18.61
CA ALA A 45 -2.99 10.98 19.86
C ALA A 45 -4.08 10.48 20.82
N GLY A 46 -5.16 9.88 20.31
CA GLY A 46 -6.31 9.46 21.11
C GLY A 46 -6.31 8.00 21.57
N ARG A 47 -5.36 7.17 21.12
CA ARG A 47 -5.31 5.73 21.43
C ARG A 47 -4.40 5.41 22.63
N ASP A 48 -4.64 4.27 23.26
CA ASP A 48 -3.80 3.75 24.35
C ASP A 48 -2.46 3.25 23.79
N ALA A 49 -1.38 3.99 24.07
CA ALA A 49 -0.04 3.67 23.61
C ALA A 49 0.47 2.33 24.15
N GLY A 50 0.15 1.98 25.41
CA GLY A 50 0.60 0.73 26.02
C GLY A 50 -0.03 -0.49 25.35
N ARG A 51 -1.33 -0.41 25.03
CA ARG A 51 -2.04 -1.46 24.28
C ARG A 51 -1.51 -1.62 22.86
N VAL A 52 -1.25 -0.50 22.17
CA VAL A 52 -0.67 -0.50 20.82
C VAL A 52 0.69 -1.18 20.82
N GLU A 53 1.58 -0.80 21.74
CA GLU A 53 2.90 -1.43 21.83
C GLU A 53 2.82 -2.91 22.20
N ALA A 54 1.90 -3.29 23.09
CA ALA A 54 1.68 -4.70 23.44
C ALA A 54 1.19 -5.53 22.24
N ALA A 55 0.25 -5.00 21.46
CA ALA A 55 -0.25 -5.66 20.25
C ALA A 55 0.85 -5.83 19.19
N LEU A 56 1.64 -4.77 18.94
CA LEU A 56 2.76 -4.82 18.00
C LEU A 56 3.84 -5.81 18.43
N ARG A 57 4.18 -5.87 19.73
CA ARG A 57 5.12 -6.86 20.27
C ARG A 57 4.64 -8.30 20.01
N ARG A 58 3.37 -8.60 20.28
CA ARG A 58 2.80 -9.94 20.01
C ARG A 58 2.87 -10.31 18.53
N ILE A 59 2.59 -9.36 17.64
CA ILE A 59 2.70 -9.56 16.19
C ILE A 59 4.16 -9.87 15.81
N GLU A 60 5.13 -9.11 16.32
CA GLU A 60 6.55 -9.37 16.04
C GLU A 60 7.02 -10.73 16.57
N ASP A 61 6.59 -11.11 17.76
CA ASP A 61 6.96 -12.40 18.37
C ASP A 61 6.36 -13.57 17.57
N ALA A 62 5.08 -13.51 17.24
CA ALA A 62 4.41 -14.51 16.41
C ALA A 62 5.02 -14.60 14.99
N ALA A 63 5.43 -13.46 14.41
CA ALA A 63 6.06 -13.42 13.10
C ALA A 63 7.44 -14.07 13.06
N ARG A 64 8.12 -14.21 14.20
CA ARG A 64 9.39 -14.98 14.30
C ARG A 64 9.17 -16.49 14.35
N GLY A 65 7.96 -16.92 14.70
CA GLY A 65 7.55 -18.32 14.73
C GLY A 65 6.65 -18.69 13.55
N ASP A 66 5.75 -19.65 13.80
CA ASP A 66 4.77 -20.21 12.87
C ASP A 66 3.31 -20.01 13.35
N ASP A 67 3.11 -19.13 14.32
CA ASP A 67 1.81 -18.80 14.87
C ASP A 67 0.87 -18.15 13.84
N ASN A 68 -0.44 -18.37 14.01
CA ASN A 68 -1.44 -17.71 13.17
C ASN A 68 -1.55 -16.22 13.51
N LEU A 69 -1.21 -15.35 12.55
CA LEU A 69 -1.22 -13.90 12.73
C LEU A 69 -2.61 -13.25 12.62
N ILE A 70 -3.59 -13.91 12.01
CA ILE A 70 -4.90 -13.30 11.76
C ILE A 70 -5.60 -12.84 13.05
N PRO A 71 -5.68 -13.66 14.13
CA PRO A 71 -6.24 -13.20 15.40
C PRO A 71 -5.52 -11.97 15.96
N LEU A 72 -4.18 -11.92 15.84
CA LEU A 72 -3.37 -10.80 16.34
C LEU A 72 -3.61 -9.52 15.55
N PHE A 73 -3.89 -9.63 14.24
CA PHE A 73 -4.25 -8.47 13.43
C PHE A 73 -5.61 -7.91 13.83
N VAL A 74 -6.60 -8.77 14.10
CA VAL A 74 -7.92 -8.35 14.61
C VAL A 74 -7.76 -7.58 15.93
N ASP A 75 -7.05 -8.17 16.90
CA ASP A 75 -6.77 -7.53 18.18
C ASP A 75 -6.08 -6.16 17.99
N ALA A 76 -5.09 -6.08 17.08
CA ALA A 76 -4.35 -4.86 16.82
C ALA A 76 -5.23 -3.76 16.21
N VAL A 77 -6.08 -4.08 15.23
CA VAL A 77 -6.97 -3.07 14.62
C VAL A 77 -8.04 -2.58 15.60
N GLU A 78 -8.50 -3.44 16.52
CA GLU A 78 -9.41 -3.03 17.61
C GLU A 78 -8.76 -2.04 18.59
N GLN A 79 -7.43 -2.10 18.74
CA GLN A 79 -6.65 -1.11 19.50
C GLN A 79 -6.19 0.09 18.65
N TYR A 80 -6.74 0.26 17.45
CA TYR A 80 -6.38 1.33 16.51
C TYR A 80 -4.89 1.31 16.12
N VAL A 81 -4.27 0.12 16.06
CA VAL A 81 -2.97 -0.05 15.41
C VAL A 81 -3.19 0.09 13.90
N THR A 82 -2.32 0.87 13.25
CA THR A 82 -2.49 1.19 11.83
C THR A 82 -1.86 0.12 10.95
N LEU A 83 -2.37 -0.02 9.71
CA LEU A 83 -1.79 -0.92 8.71
C LEU A 83 -0.28 -0.68 8.54
N GLY A 84 0.14 0.60 8.49
CA GLY A 84 1.54 0.96 8.34
C GLY A 84 2.42 0.54 9.52
N GLU A 85 1.87 0.46 10.74
CA GLU A 85 2.58 -0.01 11.94
C GLU A 85 2.70 -1.53 11.95
N ILE A 86 1.61 -2.25 11.65
CA ILE A 86 1.63 -3.71 11.50
C ILE A 86 2.66 -4.12 10.45
N CYS A 87 2.58 -3.53 9.24
CA CYS A 87 3.54 -3.83 8.18
C CYS A 87 4.98 -3.46 8.56
N ARG A 88 5.20 -2.40 9.35
CA ARG A 88 6.55 -2.06 9.82
C ARG A 88 7.09 -3.13 10.77
N SER A 89 6.28 -3.59 11.72
CA SER A 89 6.66 -4.68 12.62
C SER A 89 7.00 -5.96 11.86
N LEU A 90 6.20 -6.33 10.85
CA LEU A 90 6.49 -7.50 10.01
C LEU A 90 7.79 -7.32 9.19
N ARG A 91 8.02 -6.13 8.63
CA ARG A 91 9.27 -5.82 7.92
C ARG A 91 10.50 -5.89 8.82
N ASN A 92 10.39 -5.56 10.11
CA ASN A 92 11.50 -5.71 11.04
C ASN A 92 11.90 -7.18 11.24
N VAL A 93 10.98 -8.13 11.01
CA VAL A 93 11.22 -9.57 11.16
C VAL A 93 11.62 -10.21 9.84
N TRP A 94 10.88 -9.95 8.76
CA TRP A 94 11.04 -10.63 7.48
C TRP A 94 11.84 -9.83 6.43
N GLY A 95 12.09 -8.55 6.68
CA GLY A 95 12.62 -7.63 5.68
C GLY A 95 11.58 -7.23 4.63
N GLU A 96 12.08 -6.77 3.48
CA GLU A 96 11.28 -6.41 2.32
C GLU A 96 11.72 -7.24 1.11
N GLN A 97 10.76 -7.79 0.37
CA GLN A 97 11.07 -8.46 -0.89
C GLN A 97 11.56 -7.43 -1.90
N ARG A 98 12.64 -7.77 -2.60
CA ARG A 98 13.18 -6.99 -3.72
C ARG A 98 13.37 -7.89 -4.91
N GLU A 99 12.94 -7.44 -6.08
CA GLU A 99 13.21 -8.14 -7.33
C GLU A 99 14.72 -8.13 -7.60
N THR A 100 15.28 -9.30 -7.88
CA THR A 100 16.66 -9.40 -8.37
C THR A 100 16.58 -9.46 -9.88
N MET A 101 16.98 -8.38 -10.56
CA MET A 101 17.19 -8.42 -12.00
C MET A 101 18.53 -9.11 -12.25
N ALA A 102 18.49 -10.37 -12.67
CA ALA A 102 19.65 -10.99 -13.31
C ALA A 102 19.79 -10.37 -14.71
N LEU A 103 20.90 -9.66 -14.93
CA LEU A 103 21.31 -9.16 -16.25
C LEU A 103 21.72 -10.32 -17.17
#